data_AF-A0A7C5SUF1-F1
#
_entry.id   AF-A0A7C5SUF1-F1
#
_cell.length_a   1.000
_cell.length_b   1.000
_cell.length_c   1.000
_cell.angle_alpha   90.00
_cell.angle_beta   90.00
_cell.angle_gamma   90.00
#
_symmetry.space_group_name_H-M   'P 1'
#
loop_
_entity.id
_entity.type
_entity.pdbx_description
1 polymer ?
#
loop_
_entity_poly.entity_id
_entity_poly.type
_entity_poly.pdbx_seq_one_letter_code
_entity_poly.pdbx_strand_id
1 'polypeptide(L)' 'MNIEFIEEKINEIIKELEKEVMEVLMDERLGKGDTNLHMKPLASTKQILQNALESIKMVDKLNKEDLEK' A
#
# COMPACT_ATOMS: atom_id res chain seq x y z
N MET A 1 20.40 0.37 2.09
CA MET A 1 19.24 0.93 1.36
C MET A 1 18.54 1.92 2.29
N ASN A 2 18.04 3.07 1.82
CA ASN A 2 17.29 4.00 2.69
C ASN A 2 15.83 3.55 2.78
N ILE A 3 15.56 2.60 3.67
CA ILE A 3 14.24 1.96 3.82
C ILE A 3 13.24 2.90 4.46
N GLU A 4 13.69 3.76 5.36
CA GLU A 4 12.83 4.79 5.97
C GLU A 4 12.24 5.72 4.90
N PHE A 5 13.06 6.13 3.93
CA PHE A 5 12.58 6.94 2.80
C PHE A 5 11.61 6.17 1.89
N ILE A 6 11.88 4.89 1.62
CA ILE A 6 10.98 4.04 0.81
C ILE A 6 9.64 3.84 1.52
N GLU A 7 9.67 3.59 2.83
CA GLU A 7 8.49 3.47 3.68
C GLU A 7 7.68 4.76 3.71
N GLU A 8 8.32 5.91 3.86
CA GLU A 8 7.67 7.22 3.81
C GLU A 8 6.91 7.41 2.48
N LYS A 9 7.57 7.12 1.34
CA LYS A 9 6.94 7.24 0.02
C LYS A 9 5.83 6.24 -0.24
N ILE A 10 5.98 5.00 0.19
CA ILE A 10 4.90 4.01 0.10
C ILE A 10 3.70 4.45 0.96
N ASN A 11 3.95 4.98 2.15
CA ASN A 11 2.87 5.46 3.03
C ASN A 11 2.19 6.72 2.49
N GLU A 12 2.91 7.62 1.82
CA GLU A 12 2.30 8.73 1.06
C GLU A 12 1.34 8.22 -0.01
N ILE A 13 1.77 7.22 -0.81
CA ILE A 13 0.93 6.63 -1.87
C ILE A 13 -0.30 5.94 -1.27
N ILE A 14 -0.15 5.21 -0.17
CA ILE A 14 -1.28 4.57 0.54
C ILE A 14 -2.28 5.61 1.04
N LYS A 15 -1.82 6.77 1.55
CA LYS A 15 -2.72 7.84 1.99
C LYS A 15 -3.53 8.43 0.84
N GLU A 16 -2.94 8.61 -0.33
CA GLU A 16 -3.67 9.08 -1.50
C GLU A 16 -4.70 8.03 -1.98
N LEU A 17 -4.31 6.74 -2.00
CA LEU A 17 -5.24 5.63 -2.26
C LEU A 17 -6.43 5.62 -1.28
N GLU A 18 -6.20 5.90 0.01
CA GLU A 18 -7.26 5.98 1.01
C GLU A 18 -8.21 7.17 0.81
N LYS A 19 -7.70 8.28 0.26
CA LYS A 19 -8.57 9.40 -0.16
C LYS A 19 -9.45 9.00 -1.32
N GLU A 20 -8.89 8.37 -2.35
CA GLU A 20 -9.68 7.87 -3.50
C GLU A 20 -10.76 6.88 -3.06
N VAL A 21 -10.45 6.00 -2.11
CA VAL A 21 -11.42 5.09 -1.46
C VAL A 21 -12.55 5.87 -0.80
N MET A 22 -12.25 6.94 -0.05
CA MET A 22 -13.28 7.77 0.57
C MET A 22 -14.15 8.48 -0.47
N GLU A 23 -13.56 9.01 -1.55
CA GLU A 23 -14.31 9.66 -2.63
C GLU A 23 -15.32 8.69 -3.27
N VAL A 24 -14.90 7.44 -3.53
CA VAL A 24 -15.77 6.39 -4.07
C VAL A 24 -16.88 5.98 -3.09
N LEU A 25 -16.61 5.98 -1.78
CA LEU A 25 -17.64 5.68 -0.76
C LEU A 25 -18.65 6.81 -0.56
N MET A 26 -18.22 8.05 -0.75
CA MET A 26 -19.05 9.24 -0.57
C MET A 26 -19.87 9.59 -1.82
N ASP A 27 -19.59 8.96 -2.97
CA ASP A 27 -20.38 9.17 -4.18
C ASP A 27 -21.76 8.50 -4.08
N GLU A 28 -22.77 9.29 -3.74
CA GLU A 28 -24.17 8.88 -3.64
C GLU A 28 -24.78 8.40 -4.97
N ARG A 29 -24.08 8.61 -6.11
CA ARG A 29 -24.51 8.14 -7.43
C ARG A 29 -24.11 6.70 -7.70
N LEU A 30 -23.12 6.17 -6.97
CA LEU A 30 -22.63 4.82 -7.16
C LEU A 30 -23.52 3.81 -6.42
N GLY A 31 -24.03 2.82 -7.16
CA GLY A 31 -24.69 1.66 -6.56
C GLY A 31 -23.66 0.70 -5.94
N LYS A 32 -24.12 -0.18 -5.05
CA LYS A 32 -23.25 -1.18 -4.37
C LYS A 32 -22.36 -1.99 -5.33
N GLY A 33 -22.83 -2.28 -6.54
CA GLY A 33 -22.08 -3.00 -7.57
C GLY A 33 -20.89 -2.20 -8.10
N ASP A 34 -21.13 -0.92 -8.43
CA ASP A 34 -20.13 -0.01 -8.98
C ASP A 34 -19.10 0.38 -7.91
N THR A 35 -19.55 0.69 -6.69
CA THR A 35 -18.66 0.92 -5.54
C THR A 35 -17.71 -0.27 -5.35
N ASN A 36 -18.21 -1.50 -5.39
CA ASN A 36 -17.36 -2.69 -5.27
C ASN A 36 -16.38 -2.85 -6.44
N LEU A 37 -16.79 -2.50 -7.66
CA LEU A 37 -15.92 -2.57 -8.84
C LEU A 37 -14.76 -1.57 -8.73
N HIS A 38 -15.03 -0.34 -8.28
CA HIS A 38 -14.03 0.69 -8.04
C HIS A 38 -13.12 0.38 -6.84
N MET A 39 -13.65 -0.27 -5.80
CA MET A 39 -12.89 -0.64 -4.60
C MET A 39 -11.87 -1.76 -4.80
N LYS A 40 -12.17 -2.73 -5.66
CA LYS A 40 -11.29 -3.88 -5.93
C LYS A 40 -9.85 -3.50 -6.32
N PRO A 41 -9.63 -2.62 -7.32
CA PRO A 41 -8.28 -2.21 -7.70
C PRO A 41 -7.59 -1.40 -6.60
N LEU A 42 -8.32 -0.59 -5.83
CA LEU A 42 -7.75 0.19 -4.72
C LEU A 42 -7.24 -0.74 -3.60
N ALA A 43 -8.04 -1.74 -3.25
CA ALA A 43 -7.69 -2.75 -2.26
C ALA A 43 -6.48 -3.60 -2.70
N SER A 44 -6.46 -4.08 -3.94
CA SER A 44 -5.35 -4.87 -4.45
C SER A 44 -4.06 -4.05 -4.54
N THR A 45 -4.15 -2.78 -4.95
CA THR A 45 -2.99 -1.88 -5.05
C THR A 45 -2.38 -1.62 -3.67
N LYS A 46 -3.20 -1.32 -2.66
CA LYS A 46 -2.71 -1.17 -1.27
C LYS A 46 -1.99 -2.43 -0.79
N GLN A 47 -2.55 -3.60 -1.04
CA GLN A 47 -1.95 -4.87 -0.64
C GLN A 47 -0.61 -5.14 -1.35
N ILE A 48 -0.50 -4.83 -2.65
CA ILE A 48 0.75 -4.96 -3.41
C ILE A 48 1.84 -4.08 -2.80
N LEU A 49 1.51 -2.82 -2.46
CA LEU A 49 2.46 -1.88 -1.86
C LEU A 49 2.93 -2.33 -0.48
N GLN A 50 2.01 -2.85 0.35
CA GLN A 50 2.36 -3.39 1.67
C GLN A 50 3.27 -4.61 1.56
N ASN A 51 2.93 -5.57 0.70
CA ASN A 51 3.74 -6.76 0.47
C ASN A 51 5.14 -6.39 -0.06
N ALA A 52 5.24 -5.40 -0.93
CA ALA A 52 6.51 -4.91 -1.45
C ALA A 52 7.37 -4.30 -0.33
N LEU A 53 6.78 -3.46 0.52
CA LEU A 53 7.48 -2.87 1.67
C LEU A 53 7.97 -3.95 2.65
N GLU A 54 7.13 -4.93 2.97
CA GLU A 54 7.51 -6.05 3.83
C GLU A 54 8.65 -6.88 3.22
N SER A 55 8.60 -7.15 1.92
CA SER A 55 9.66 -7.89 1.21
C SER A 55 10.99 -7.13 1.29
N ILE A 56 10.98 -5.80 1.12
CA ILE A 56 12.17 -4.96 1.22
C ILE A 56 12.73 -4.99 2.65
N LYS A 57 11.87 -4.85 3.66
CA LYS A 57 12.27 -4.92 5.08
C LYS A 57 12.86 -6.29 5.44
N MET A 58 12.29 -7.36 4.91
CA MET A 58 12.78 -8.73 5.14
C MET A 58 14.19 -8.92 4.57
N VAL A 59 14.45 -8.45 3.35
CA VAL A 59 15.78 -8.53 2.73
C VAL A 59 16.82 -7.73 3.52
N ASP A 60 16.47 -6.55 4.01
CA ASP A 60 17.38 -5.75 4.84
C ASP A 60 17.70 -6.41 6.18
N LYS A 61 16.70 -7.02 6.80
CA LYS A 61 16.89 -7.79 8.03
C LYS A 61 17.87 -8.94 7.81
N LEU A 62 17.65 -9.74 6.76
CA LEU A 62 18.55 -10.85 6.40
C LEU A 62 19.98 -10.36 6.14
N ASN A 63 20.15 -9.26 5.40
CA ASN A 63 21.48 -8.68 5.15
C ASN A 63 22.19 -8.25 6.43
N LYS A 64 21.46 -7.71 7.42
CA LYS A 64 22.03 -7.35 8.72
C LYS A 64 22.42 -8.59 9.52
N GLU A 65 21.55 -9.59 9.55
CA GLU A 65 21.80 -10.86 10.24
C GLU A 65 22.99 -11.64 9.64
N ASP A 66 23.23 -11.55 8.32
CA ASP A 66 24.41 -12.12 7.65
C ASP A 66 25.71 -11.34 7.93
N LEU A 67 25.64 -10.03 8.17
CA LEU A 67 26.80 -9.20 8.55
C LEU A 67 27.25 -9.39 10.00
N GLU A 68 26.35 -9.89 10.87
CA GLU A 68 26.62 -10.16 12.28
C GLU A 68 27.17 -11.58 12.54
N LYS A 69 27.28 -12.43 11.51
CA LYS A 69 27.87 -13.78 11.56
C LYS A 69 29.34 -13.78 11.15
#